data_AF-A0A7X7HNZ4-F1
#
_entry.id   AF-A0A7X7HNZ4-F1
#
_cell.length_a   1.000
_cell.length_b   1.000
_cell.length_c   1.000
_cell.angle_alpha   90.00
_cell.angle_beta   90.00
_cell.angle_gamma   90.00
#
_symmetry.space_group_name_H-M   'P 1'
#
loop_
_entity.id
_entity.type
_entity.pdbx_description
1 polymer ?
#
loop_
_entity_poly.entity_id
_entity_poly.type
_entity_poly.pdbx_seq_one_letter_code
_entity_poly.pdbx_strand_id
1 'polypeptide(L)'
;MIPEKTNRILLWLNLILILIITSAVITFLVMKSSGENQTKDTGVFNSMDMLRKELSLTDEQYRKILLENDRTTRTYNIVFDMMCETNVAMIEELAREESDPAVLDSLSRKVGTLSASLRRHTTDYFMNLKSICNEDQQKELTEIFKRMMQLDELCASCNKRECPRRERINNIGK
;
A
#
# COMPACT_ATOMS: atom_id res chain seq x y z
N MET A 1 -15.94 14.92 -43.80
CA MET A 1 -16.21 16.22 -43.16
C MET A 1 -17.29 15.99 -42.12
N ILE A 2 -16.89 15.74 -40.87
CA ILE A 2 -17.82 15.44 -39.78
C ILE A 2 -18.39 16.77 -39.28
N PRO A 3 -19.71 16.96 -39.21
CA PRO A 3 -20.31 18.27 -38.94
C PRO A 3 -19.87 18.80 -37.57
N GLU A 4 -19.34 20.04 -37.52
CA GLU A 4 -18.80 20.71 -36.33
C GLU A 4 -19.74 20.69 -35.12
N LYS A 5 -21.06 20.67 -35.36
CA LYS A 5 -22.07 20.63 -34.30
C LYS A 5 -22.02 19.32 -33.50
N THR A 6 -21.79 18.18 -34.14
CA THR A 6 -21.75 16.87 -33.46
C THR A 6 -20.48 16.73 -32.62
N ASN A 7 -19.36 17.33 -33.06
CA ASN A 7 -18.11 17.33 -32.29
C ASN A 7 -18.23 18.21 -31.03
N ARG A 8 -18.87 19.39 -31.13
CA ARG A 8 -19.15 20.22 -29.94
C ARG A 8 -20.09 19.53 -28.95
N ILE A 9 -21.10 18.81 -29.43
CA ILE A 9 -22.03 18.06 -28.57
C ILE A 9 -21.30 16.89 -27.88
N LEU A 10 -20.47 16.14 -28.61
CA LEU A 10 -19.67 15.05 -28.03
C LEU A 10 -18.65 15.56 -27.01
N LEU A 11 -18.04 16.73 -27.26
CA LEU A 11 -17.10 17.37 -26.35
C LEU A 11 -17.80 17.83 -25.07
N TRP A 12 -18.98 18.46 -25.17
CA TRP A 12 -19.81 18.80 -24.01
C TRP A 12 -20.28 17.56 -23.22
N LEU A 13 -20.64 16.47 -23.91
CA LEU A 13 -21.05 15.23 -23.28
C LEU A 13 -19.88 14.56 -22.53
N ASN A 14 -18.68 14.58 -23.10
CA ASN A 14 -17.46 14.10 -22.45
C ASN A 14 -17.11 14.95 -21.21
N LEU A 15 -17.22 16.27 -21.31
CA LEU A 15 -16.99 17.19 -20.19
C LEU A 15 -17.97 16.95 -19.03
N ILE A 16 -19.25 16.72 -19.34
CA ILE A 16 -20.27 16.35 -18.35
C ILE A 16 -19.96 14.98 -17.72
N LEU A 17 -19.53 14.01 -18.51
CA LEU A 17 -19.18 12.67 -18.02
C LEU A 17 -18.00 12.72 -17.04
N ILE A 18 -16.96 13.51 -17.35
CA ILE A 18 -15.81 13.74 -16.46
C ILE A 18 -16.27 14.44 -15.17
N LEU A 19 -17.16 15.44 -15.27
CA LEU A 19 -17.68 16.15 -14.10
C LEU A 19 -18.46 15.23 -13.15
N ILE A 20 -19.24 14.29 -13.69
CA ILE A 20 -19.97 13.30 -12.89
C ILE A 20 -18.99 12.35 -12.19
N ILE A 21 -18.01 11.79 -12.91
CA ILE A 21 -17.02 10.86 -12.34
C ILE A 21 -16.18 11.55 -11.26
N THR A 22 -15.71 12.78 -11.52
CA THR A 22 -14.93 13.56 -10.54
C THR A 22 -15.76 13.91 -9.31
N SER A 23 -17.04 14.26 -9.46
CA SER A 23 -17.93 14.51 -8.33
C SER A 23 -18.14 13.28 -7.45
N ALA A 24 -18.25 12.08 -8.04
CA ALA A 24 -18.34 10.81 -7.31
C ALA A 24 -17.04 10.50 -6.54
N VAL A 25 -15.88 10.76 -7.15
CA VAL A 25 -14.56 10.60 -6.50
C VAL A 25 -14.38 11.59 -5.35
N ILE A 26 -14.75 12.86 -5.54
CA ILE A 26 -14.69 13.88 -4.48
C ILE A 26 -15.62 13.50 -3.33
N THR A 27 -16.84 13.07 -3.63
CA THR A 27 -17.80 12.64 -2.62
C THR A 27 -17.31 11.42 -1.85
N PHE A 28 -16.70 10.45 -2.53
CA PHE A 28 -16.08 9.28 -1.90
C PHE A 28 -14.90 9.68 -1.00
N LEU A 29 -14.05 10.61 -1.44
CA LEU A 29 -12.92 11.11 -0.63
C LEU A 29 -13.40 11.94 0.58
N VAL A 30 -14.40 12.80 0.41
CA VAL A 30 -14.98 13.61 1.48
C VAL A 30 -15.75 12.73 2.46
N MET A 31 -16.48 11.71 2.00
CA MET A 31 -17.20 10.78 2.88
C MET A 31 -16.23 9.84 3.63
N LYS A 32 -15.10 9.46 3.03
CA LYS A 32 -13.98 8.82 3.73
C LYS A 32 -13.36 9.76 4.77
N SER A 33 -13.20 11.05 4.45
CA SER A 33 -12.69 12.06 5.38
C SER A 33 -13.65 12.41 6.52
N SER A 34 -14.96 12.33 6.30
CA SER A 34 -15.98 12.74 7.27
C SER A 34 -16.38 11.61 8.24
N GLY A 35 -15.93 10.38 7.98
CA GLY A 35 -16.01 9.23 8.89
C GLY A 35 -14.81 9.10 9.85
N GLU A 36 -13.83 10.00 9.78
CA GLU A 36 -12.59 9.90 10.56
C GLU A 36 -12.31 11.17 11.37
N ASN A 37 -13.20 11.45 12.32
CA ASN A 37 -12.81 12.11 13.58
C ASN A 37 -12.19 11.07 14.53
N GLN A 38 -11.26 10.26 14.03
CA GLN A 38 -10.31 9.54 14.88
C GLN A 38 -9.00 10.30 14.78
N THR A 39 -8.75 11.10 15.81
CA THR A 39 -7.44 11.51 16.30
C THR A 39 -6.28 11.32 15.33
N LYS A 40 -5.82 12.43 14.76
CA LYS A 40 -4.44 12.59 14.30
C LYS A 40 -3.50 12.50 15.51
N ASP A 41 -3.32 11.30 16.04
CA ASP A 41 -2.27 10.96 17.00
C ASP A 41 -1.63 9.65 16.54
N THR A 42 -0.45 9.79 15.92
CA THR A 42 0.60 8.77 15.87
C THR A 42 0.16 7.30 15.76
N GLY A 43 -0.30 6.86 14.59
CA GLY A 43 -0.57 5.43 14.32
C GLY A 43 0.61 4.48 14.60
N VAL A 44 1.83 5.01 14.69
CA VAL A 44 3.04 4.25 15.04
C VAL A 44 3.10 3.89 16.53
N PHE A 45 2.66 4.77 17.43
CA PHE A 45 2.68 4.49 18.88
C PHE A 45 1.69 3.39 19.26
N ASN A 46 0.53 3.34 18.60
CA ASN A 46 -0.48 2.33 18.91
C ASN A 46 -0.13 0.94 18.33
N SER A 47 0.51 0.89 17.16
CA SER A 47 0.89 -0.38 16.52
C SER A 47 2.01 -1.12 17.27
N MET A 48 2.97 -0.39 17.85
CA MET A 48 4.08 -1.04 18.56
C MET A 48 3.70 -1.54 19.95
N ASP A 49 2.86 -0.80 20.66
CA ASP A 49 2.30 -1.27 21.93
C ASP A 49 1.33 -2.44 21.73
N MET A 50 0.61 -2.48 20.60
CA MET A 50 -0.18 -3.65 20.20
C MET A 50 0.71 -4.86 19.93
N LEU A 51 1.80 -4.70 19.18
CA LEU A 51 2.74 -5.80 18.91
C LEU A 51 3.37 -6.35 20.20
N ARG A 52 3.72 -5.47 21.14
CA ARG A 52 4.23 -5.85 22.46
C ARG A 52 3.26 -6.72 23.22
N LYS A 53 1.98 -6.36 23.21
CA LYS A 53 0.92 -7.11 23.90
C LYS A 53 0.62 -8.43 23.20
N GLU A 54 0.47 -8.43 21.88
CA GLU A 54 0.14 -9.64 21.12
C GLU A 54 1.24 -10.70 21.24
N LEU A 55 2.52 -10.31 21.20
CA LEU A 55 3.65 -11.25 21.32
C LEU A 55 4.16 -11.44 22.74
N SER A 56 3.51 -10.83 23.74
CA SER A 56 3.96 -10.82 25.13
C SER A 56 5.48 -10.55 25.26
N LEU A 57 5.96 -9.52 24.56
CA LEU A 57 7.40 -9.24 24.48
C LEU A 57 7.96 -8.84 25.84
N THR A 58 9.15 -9.36 26.16
CA THR A 58 9.95 -8.84 27.27
C THR A 58 10.41 -7.42 26.96
N ASP A 59 10.73 -6.65 28.01
CA ASP A 59 11.19 -5.26 27.85
C ASP A 59 12.45 -5.17 26.97
N GLU A 60 13.36 -6.14 27.10
CA GLU A 60 14.58 -6.18 26.29
C GLU A 60 14.30 -6.52 24.83
N GLN A 61 13.38 -7.45 24.55
CA GLN A 61 12.93 -7.72 23.18
C GLN A 61 12.25 -6.50 22.58
N TYR A 62 11.37 -5.85 23.33
CA TYR A 62 10.65 -4.66 22.89
C TYR A 62 11.60 -3.52 22.53
N ARG A 63 12.62 -3.28 23.37
CA ARG A 63 13.66 -2.26 23.11
C ARG A 63 14.43 -2.54 21.82
N LYS A 64 14.80 -3.79 21.55
CA LYS A 64 15.46 -4.18 20.29
C LYS A 64 14.55 -3.95 19.08
N ILE A 65 13.28 -4.32 19.21
CA ILE A 65 12.29 -4.16 18.15
C ILE A 65 12.04 -2.69 17.82
N LEU A 66 11.99 -1.80 18.83
CA LEU A 66 11.86 -0.36 18.61
C LEU A 66 13.02 0.22 17.78
N LEU A 67 14.25 -0.24 18.01
CA LEU A 67 15.42 0.18 17.23
C LEU A 67 15.31 -0.26 15.76
N GLU A 68 14.88 -1.49 15.52
CA GLU A 68 14.65 -2.01 14.17
C GLU A 68 13.47 -1.29 13.48
N ASN A 69 12.43 -0.96 14.21
CA ASN A 69 11.27 -0.24 13.70
C ASN A 69 11.63 1.21 13.28
N ASP A 70 12.42 1.92 14.08
CA ASP A 70 12.86 3.29 13.74
C ASP A 70 13.70 3.29 12.44
N ARG A 71 14.66 2.36 12.33
CA ARG A 71 15.46 2.20 11.10
C ARG A 71 14.60 1.90 9.87
N THR A 72 13.64 0.99 10.03
CA THR A 72 12.75 0.56 8.95
C THR A 72 11.82 1.70 8.52
N THR A 73 11.25 2.42 9.49
CA THR A 73 10.35 3.56 9.23
C THR A 73 11.03 4.66 8.43
N ARG A 74 12.28 5.00 8.78
CA ARG A 74 13.06 5.99 8.01
C ARG A 74 13.27 5.55 6.57
N THR A 75 13.63 4.28 6.38
CA THR A 75 13.82 3.72 5.04
C THR A 75 12.53 3.75 4.22
N TYR A 76 11.40 3.38 4.83
CA TYR A 76 10.09 3.44 4.18
C TYR A 76 9.70 4.86 3.77
N ASN A 77 9.91 5.85 4.65
CA ASN A 77 9.58 7.23 4.35
C ASN A 77 10.36 7.74 3.13
N ILE A 78 11.66 7.42 3.02
CA ILE A 78 12.47 7.78 1.86
C ILE A 78 11.95 7.08 0.60
N VAL A 79 11.63 5.79 0.66
CA VAL A 79 11.10 5.05 -0.50
C VAL A 79 9.74 5.59 -0.94
N PHE A 80 8.85 5.91 0.00
CA PHE A 80 7.54 6.49 -0.31
C PHE A 80 7.65 7.89 -0.90
N ASP A 81 8.56 8.71 -0.40
CA ASP A 81 8.84 10.03 -0.96
C ASP A 81 9.31 9.90 -2.43
N MET A 82 10.28 9.01 -2.70
CA MET A 82 10.74 8.74 -4.05
C MET A 82 9.64 8.19 -4.97
N MET A 83 8.71 7.37 -4.44
CA MET A 83 7.55 6.89 -5.20
C MET A 83 6.57 8.02 -5.50
N CYS A 84 6.33 8.91 -4.54
CA CYS A 84 5.48 10.09 -4.70
C CYS A 84 6.03 10.99 -5.83
N GLU A 85 7.30 11.36 -5.75
CA GLU A 85 7.98 12.16 -6.77
C GLU A 85 7.93 11.50 -8.16
N THR A 86 8.13 10.19 -8.23
CA THR A 86 8.06 9.45 -9.50
C THR A 86 6.63 9.44 -10.08
N ASN A 87 5.61 9.34 -9.23
CA ASN A 87 4.22 9.43 -9.66
C ASN A 87 3.84 10.84 -10.12
N VAL A 88 4.32 11.88 -9.42
CA VAL A 88 4.14 13.28 -9.85
C VAL A 88 4.73 13.49 -11.24
N ALA A 89 5.99 13.10 -11.45
CA ALA A 89 6.65 13.22 -12.75
C ALA A 89 5.91 12.47 -13.87
N MET A 90 5.28 11.34 -13.55
CA MET A 90 4.49 10.57 -14.51
C MET A 90 3.19 11.28 -14.89
N ILE A 91 2.51 11.91 -13.93
CA ILE A 91 1.33 12.75 -14.21
C ILE A 91 1.73 14.01 -15.01
N GLU A 92 2.87 14.62 -14.69
CA GLU A 92 3.39 15.76 -15.45
C GLU A 92 3.69 15.41 -16.91
N GLU A 93 4.30 14.25 -17.18
CA GLU A 93 4.54 13.76 -18.54
C GLU A 93 3.23 13.49 -19.30
N LEU A 94 2.25 12.89 -18.63
CA LEU A 94 0.91 12.64 -19.20
C LEU A 94 0.13 13.94 -19.47
N ALA A 95 0.43 15.02 -18.77
CA ALA A 95 -0.22 16.32 -18.94
C ALA A 95 0.38 17.18 -20.07
N ARG A 96 1.48 16.73 -20.70
CA ARG A 96 2.08 17.44 -21.84
C ARG A 96 1.20 17.32 -23.08
N GLU A 97 1.30 18.32 -23.96
CA GLU A 97 0.59 18.32 -25.26
C GLU A 97 1.02 17.12 -26.12
N GLU A 98 2.31 16.77 -26.09
CA GLU A 98 2.86 15.53 -26.63
C GLU A 98 3.61 14.78 -25.50
N SER A 99 3.00 13.72 -24.97
CA SER A 99 3.66 12.84 -24.00
C SER A 99 4.67 11.93 -24.68
N ASP A 100 5.84 11.73 -24.06
CA ASP A 100 6.86 10.79 -24.51
C ASP A 100 6.65 9.39 -23.88
N PRO A 101 6.29 8.36 -24.67
CA PRO A 101 6.13 7.00 -24.16
C PRO A 101 7.40 6.40 -23.52
N ALA A 102 8.59 6.81 -23.97
CA ALA A 102 9.85 6.32 -23.42
C ALA A 102 10.10 6.86 -22.01
N VAL A 103 9.72 8.11 -21.75
CA VAL A 103 9.78 8.70 -20.41
C VAL A 103 8.79 8.00 -19.48
N LEU A 104 7.56 7.76 -19.93
CA LEU A 104 6.55 7.04 -19.15
C LEU A 104 6.97 5.59 -18.81
N ASP A 105 7.58 4.86 -19.74
CA ASP A 105 8.13 3.51 -19.48
C ASP A 105 9.26 3.57 -18.44
N SER A 106 10.15 4.56 -18.54
CA SER A 106 11.25 4.75 -17.58
C SER A 106 10.73 5.03 -16.16
N LEU A 107 9.76 5.94 -16.02
CA LEU A 107 9.12 6.25 -14.74
C LEU A 107 8.40 5.02 -14.16
N SER A 108 7.70 4.26 -15.00
CA SER A 108 7.02 3.02 -14.60
C SER A 108 8.02 1.97 -14.08
N ARG A 109 9.17 1.79 -14.74
CA ARG A 109 10.25 0.91 -14.28
C ARG A 109 10.84 1.35 -12.95
N LYS A 110 10.97 2.67 -12.74
CA LYS A 110 11.44 3.24 -11.47
C LYS A 110 10.47 2.92 -10.33
N VAL A 111 9.16 3.08 -10.53
CA VAL A 111 8.13 2.66 -9.55
C VAL A 111 8.24 1.16 -9.25
N GLY A 112 8.43 0.33 -10.27
CA GLY A 112 8.64 -1.11 -10.10
C GLY A 112 9.86 -1.44 -9.24
N THR A 113 10.98 -0.74 -9.47
CA THR A 113 12.23 -0.90 -8.71
C THR A 113 12.05 -0.48 -7.24
N LEU A 114 11.42 0.67 -7.00
CA LEU A 114 11.11 1.16 -5.65
C LEU A 114 10.20 0.19 -4.90
N SER A 115 9.18 -0.34 -5.58
CA SER A 115 8.26 -1.34 -5.01
C SER A 115 8.97 -2.65 -4.64
N ALA A 116 9.95 -3.09 -5.45
CA ALA A 116 10.78 -4.25 -5.13
C ALA A 116 11.68 -3.97 -3.91
N SER A 117 12.27 -2.78 -3.83
CA SER A 117 13.08 -2.35 -2.68
C SER A 117 12.26 -2.35 -1.39
N LEU A 118 11.04 -1.80 -1.43
CA LEU A 118 10.14 -1.77 -0.27
C LEU A 118 9.86 -3.18 0.24
N ARG A 119 9.48 -4.11 -0.66
CA ARG A 119 9.23 -5.51 -0.30
C ARG A 119 10.45 -6.18 0.33
N ARG A 120 11.65 -5.90 -0.19
CA ARG A 120 12.91 -6.43 0.37
C ARG A 120 13.14 -5.93 1.79
N HIS A 121 12.98 -4.63 2.03
CA HIS A 121 13.10 -4.08 3.38
C HIS A 121 12.03 -4.63 4.34
N THR A 122 10.80 -4.87 3.86
CA THR A 122 9.76 -5.53 4.66
C THR A 122 10.14 -6.96 5.03
N THR A 123 10.69 -7.74 4.10
CA THR A 123 11.14 -9.10 4.40
C THR A 123 12.32 -9.10 5.37
N ASP A 124 13.27 -8.18 5.21
CA ASP A 124 14.43 -8.06 6.09
C ASP A 124 14.00 -7.66 7.52
N TYR A 125 13.08 -6.68 7.64
CA TYR A 125 12.50 -6.28 8.93
C TYR A 125 11.85 -7.47 9.64
N PHE A 126 11.05 -8.26 8.91
CA PHE A 126 10.40 -9.44 9.48
C PHE A 126 11.41 -10.49 9.96
N MET A 127 12.48 -10.74 9.18
CA MET A 127 13.55 -11.64 9.58
C MET A 127 14.27 -11.16 10.85
N ASN A 128 14.50 -9.86 10.98
CA ASN A 128 15.09 -9.27 12.18
C ASN A 128 14.17 -9.43 13.39
N LEU A 129 12.86 -9.18 13.26
CA LEU A 129 11.89 -9.42 14.33
C LEU A 129 11.90 -10.88 14.78
N LYS A 130 11.88 -11.82 13.84
CA LYS A 130 11.94 -13.26 14.14
C LYS A 130 13.17 -13.63 14.95
N SER A 131 14.33 -13.03 14.65
CA SER A 131 15.59 -13.31 15.38
C SER A 131 15.55 -12.86 16.85
N ILE A 132 14.65 -11.93 17.21
CA ILE A 132 14.48 -11.41 18.57
C ILE A 132 13.45 -12.26 19.36
N CYS A 133 12.50 -12.88 18.66
CA CYS A 133 11.41 -13.68 19.21
C CYS A 133 11.83 -15.13 19.52
N ASN A 134 11.23 -15.70 20.57
CA ASN A 134 11.31 -17.15 20.83
C ASN A 134 10.38 -17.95 19.89
N GLU A 135 10.41 -19.28 19.96
CA GLU A 135 9.65 -20.14 19.04
C GLU A 135 8.14 -19.89 19.04
N ASP A 136 7.53 -19.71 20.22
CA ASP A 136 6.10 -19.45 20.34
C ASP A 136 5.72 -18.07 19.80
N GLN A 137 6.52 -17.05 20.14
CA GLN A 137 6.36 -15.70 19.61
C GLN A 137 6.53 -15.66 18.09
N GLN A 138 7.40 -16.49 17.51
CA GLN A 138 7.57 -16.56 16.06
C GLN A 138 6.33 -17.11 15.34
N LYS A 139 5.58 -18.03 15.95
CA LYS A 139 4.31 -18.54 15.41
C LYS A 139 3.26 -17.43 15.40
N GLU A 140 3.13 -16.71 16.52
CA GLU A 140 2.21 -15.57 16.62
C GLU A 140 2.56 -14.44 15.65
N LEU A 141 3.86 -14.10 15.55
CA LEU A 141 4.36 -13.10 14.62
C LEU A 141 4.05 -13.46 13.15
N THR A 142 4.04 -14.74 12.82
CA THR A 142 3.66 -15.24 11.48
C THR A 142 2.17 -14.98 11.21
N GLU A 143 1.30 -15.21 12.20
CA GLU A 143 -0.14 -14.93 12.06
C GLU A 143 -0.43 -13.43 11.96
N ILE A 144 0.29 -12.58 12.71
CA ILE A 144 0.20 -11.11 12.59
C ILE A 144 0.53 -10.68 11.16
N PHE A 145 1.60 -11.23 10.61
CA PHE A 145 2.05 -10.88 9.27
C PHE A 145 1.08 -11.35 8.17
N LYS A 146 0.52 -12.56 8.32
CA LYS A 146 -0.53 -13.06 7.44
C LYS A 146 -1.74 -12.11 7.38
N ARG A 147 -2.18 -11.59 8.54
CA ARG A 147 -3.25 -10.58 8.61
C ARG A 147 -2.85 -9.28 7.93
N MET A 148 -1.65 -8.77 8.19
CA MET A 148 -1.14 -7.53 7.60
C MET A 148 -1.04 -7.60 6.07
N MET A 149 -0.68 -8.75 5.52
CA MET A 149 -0.63 -8.98 4.07
C MET A 149 -2.02 -9.13 3.43
N GLN A 150 -3.10 -9.20 4.21
CA GLN A 150 -4.47 -9.35 3.74
C GLN A 150 -4.62 -10.49 2.70
N LEU A 151 -3.88 -11.59 2.89
CA LEU A 151 -3.82 -12.69 1.91
C LEU A 151 -5.20 -13.29 1.64
N ASP A 152 -6.08 -13.26 2.63
CA ASP A 152 -7.46 -13.72 2.53
C ASP A 152 -8.30 -12.80 1.64
N GLU A 153 -8.13 -11.48 1.74
CA GLU A 153 -8.81 -10.50 0.88
C GLU A 153 -8.32 -10.59 -0.58
N LEU A 154 -7.01 -10.77 -0.78
CA LEU A 154 -6.44 -11.03 -2.12
C LEU A 154 -7.02 -12.29 -2.76
N CYS A 155 -7.43 -13.27 -1.96
CA CYS A 155 -8.09 -14.49 -2.42
C CYS A 155 -9.63 -14.37 -2.54
N ALA A 156 -10.24 -13.30 -2.01
CA ALA A 156 -11.67 -13.06 -2.09
C ALA A 156 -12.10 -12.61 -3.50
N SER A 157 -11.24 -11.85 -4.19
CA SER A 157 -11.46 -11.43 -5.59
C SER A 157 -11.21 -12.55 -6.61
N CYS A 158 -10.73 -13.72 -6.16
CA CYS A 158 -10.42 -14.84 -7.05
C CYS A 158 -11.61 -15.80 -7.19
N ASN A 159 -12.20 -15.86 -8.39
CA ASN A 159 -13.35 -16.72 -8.70
C ASN A 159 -13.02 -18.23 -8.85
N LYS A 160 -11.81 -18.67 -8.46
CA LYS A 160 -11.44 -20.10 -8.55
C LYS A 160 -12.06 -20.87 -7.38
N ARG A 161 -12.99 -21.77 -7.68
CA ARG A 161 -13.70 -22.62 -6.72
C ARG A 161 -12.75 -23.57 -5.96
N GLU A 162 -11.82 -24.17 -6.68
CA GLU A 162 -10.75 -24.99 -6.12
C GLU A 162 -9.43 -24.24 -6.28
N CYS A 163 -8.94 -23.68 -5.17
CA CYS A 163 -7.69 -22.94 -5.15
C CYS A 163 -6.75 -23.56 -4.12
N PRO A 164 -5.71 -24.30 -4.52
CA PRO A 164 -4.76 -24.91 -3.59
C PRO A 164 -4.02 -23.86 -2.74
N ARG A 165 -4.07 -22.58 -3.13
CA ARG A 165 -3.52 -21.47 -2.33
C ARG A 165 -4.30 -21.21 -1.04
N ARG A 166 -5.63 -21.41 -1.03
CA ARG A 166 -6.45 -21.20 0.19
C ARG A 166 -6.06 -22.20 1.27
N GLU A 167 -5.89 -23.46 0.89
CA GLU A 167 -5.44 -24.51 1.80
C GLU A 167 -4.04 -24.19 2.36
N ARG A 168 -3.10 -23.77 1.50
CA ARG A 168 -1.77 -23.34 1.96
C ARG A 168 -1.85 -22.16 2.94
N ILE A 169 -2.63 -21.12 2.65
CA ILE A 169 -2.78 -19.94 3.53
C ILE A 169 -3.36 -20.35 4.89
N ASN A 170 -4.30 -21.29 4.92
CA ASN A 170 -4.90 -21.81 6.16
C ASN A 170 -3.94 -22.65 7.00
N ASN A 171 -2.82 -23.10 6.43
CA ASN A 171 -1.83 -23.95 7.08
C ASN A 171 -0.50 -23.22 7.36
N ILE A 172 -0.37 -21.95 7.00
CA ILE A 172 0.78 -21.12 7.43
C ILE A 172 0.69 -20.94 8.96
N GLY A 173 1.84 -21.03 9.65
CA GLY A 173 1.95 -20.71 11.08
C GLY A 173 1.46 -21.78 12.07
N LYS A 174 0.88 -22.89 11.57
CA LYS A 174 0.53 -24.09 12.34
C LYS A 174 1.69 -25.07 12.40
#